data_AF-A0A947Z8Q3-F1
#
_entry.id   AF-A0A947Z8Q3-F1
#
_cell.length_a   1.000
_cell.length_b   1.000
_cell.length_c   1.000
_cell.angle_alpha   90.00
_cell.angle_beta   90.00
_cell.angle_gamma   90.00
#
_symmetry.space_group_name_H-M   'P 1'
#
loop_
_entity.id
_entity.type
_entity.pdbx_description
1 polymer ?
#
loop_
_entity_poly.entity_id
_entity_poly.type
_entity_poly.pdbx_seq_one_letter_code
_entity_poly.pdbx_strand_id
1 'polypeptide(L)'
;MKIILLVLVMGILFPGCDDNSTNNTNNANNTNNANNANNVNNANNVNNTNNSNNSSPGQLDCTGATVHVSPTGDDGADGSESTPFASLIRARDAARLMTADGSPVKICVREGTYPQLSTLEFTDGDSGSADAPVEWVAHPGEQVILTGGISVSGSDFQPLDPSDPNYDRFSPAARSAIQSVNLTTIGATDLGTLEQRGYTSHGNLSALELVYGGEMMQLARWP
;
A
#
# COMPACT_ATOMS: atom_id res chain seq x y z
N MET A 1 20.03 -12.51 -8.26
CA MET A 1 19.63 -13.41 -7.16
C MET A 1 18.13 -13.66 -7.33
N LYS A 2 17.72 -14.85 -7.76
CA LYS A 2 16.29 -15.18 -7.97
C LYS A 2 15.70 -15.62 -6.63
N ILE A 3 14.71 -14.90 -6.12
CA ILE A 3 13.95 -15.29 -4.93
C ILE A 3 12.67 -15.97 -5.40
N ILE A 4 12.52 -17.25 -5.07
CA ILE A 4 11.31 -18.02 -5.35
C ILE A 4 10.28 -17.71 -4.27
N LEU A 5 9.14 -17.18 -4.68
CA LEU A 5 8.00 -16.88 -3.82
C LEU A 5 7.01 -18.05 -3.84
N LEU A 6 7.01 -18.85 -2.77
CA LEU A 6 6.24 -20.08 -2.67
C LEU A 6 4.82 -19.80 -2.13
N VAL A 7 3.81 -19.73 -3.00
CA VAL A 7 2.40 -19.70 -2.60
C VAL A 7 1.84 -21.11 -2.66
N LEU A 8 1.68 -21.77 -1.50
CA LEU A 8 1.07 -23.09 -1.39
C LEU A 8 -0.45 -22.94 -1.19
N VAL A 9 -1.26 -23.22 -2.20
CA VAL A 9 -2.72 -23.29 -2.05
C VAL A 9 -3.09 -24.73 -1.68
N MET A 10 -3.35 -24.98 -0.40
CA MET A 10 -3.75 -26.30 0.10
C MET A 10 -5.14 -26.20 0.73
N GLY A 11 -6.17 -26.67 0.02
CA GLY A 11 -7.51 -26.79 0.56
C GLY A 11 -7.66 -28.09 1.37
N ILE A 12 -7.88 -27.98 2.68
CA ILE A 12 -8.24 -29.11 3.54
C ILE A 12 -9.26 -28.64 4.60
N LEU A 13 -10.39 -29.36 4.70
CA LEU A 13 -11.43 -29.20 5.72
C LEU A 13 -10.99 -29.75 7.10
N PHE A 14 -11.44 -29.07 8.17
CA PHE A 14 -11.15 -29.26 9.61
C PHE A 14 -11.62 -30.60 10.23
N PRO A 15 -11.07 -31.00 11.40
CA PRO A 15 -11.72 -30.63 12.68
C PRO A 15 -10.72 -30.09 13.74
N GLY A 16 -11.23 -29.22 14.61
CA GLY A 16 -10.41 -28.41 15.53
C GLY A 16 -9.87 -29.12 16.78
N CYS A 17 -8.89 -28.45 17.38
CA CYS A 17 -8.71 -28.37 18.83
C CYS A 17 -8.69 -26.89 19.22
N ASP A 18 -9.57 -26.56 20.16
CA ASP A 18 -9.68 -25.27 20.84
C ASP A 18 -8.53 -25.14 21.84
N ASP A 19 -7.71 -24.11 21.70
CA ASP A 19 -6.91 -23.54 22.78
C ASP A 19 -7.04 -22.01 22.70
N ASN A 20 -8.14 -21.52 23.27
CA ASN A 20 -8.29 -20.12 23.66
C ASN A 20 -7.10 -19.68 24.54
N SER A 21 -6.19 -18.94 23.94
CA SER A 21 -5.25 -18.05 24.63
C SER A 21 -5.24 -16.72 23.87
N THR A 22 -6.11 -15.81 24.30
CA THR A 22 -5.98 -14.37 24.06
C THR A 22 -4.60 -13.91 24.53
N ASN A 23 -3.62 -13.90 23.63
CA ASN A 23 -2.36 -13.21 23.86
C ASN A 23 -1.92 -12.47 22.60
N ASN A 24 -2.76 -11.52 22.18
CA ASN A 24 -2.36 -10.43 21.31
C ASN A 24 -1.56 -9.39 22.12
N THR A 25 -0.35 -9.74 22.55
CA THR A 25 0.55 -8.81 23.27
C THR A 25 1.85 -8.47 22.56
N ASN A 26 1.98 -8.79 21.27
CA ASN A 26 3.13 -8.32 20.48
C ASN A 26 2.84 -7.08 19.62
N ASN A 27 1.69 -6.42 19.77
CA ASN A 27 1.36 -5.15 19.11
C ASN A 27 1.46 -3.92 20.03
N ALA A 28 2.48 -3.85 20.87
CA ALA A 28 2.66 -2.73 21.82
C ALA A 28 3.87 -1.83 21.52
N ASN A 29 4.60 -2.02 20.40
CA ASN A 29 5.81 -1.24 20.11
C ASN A 29 5.93 -0.70 18.68
N ASN A 30 4.81 -0.26 18.09
CA ASN A 30 4.85 0.58 16.90
C ASN A 30 4.40 2.02 17.20
N THR A 31 5.02 2.63 18.23
CA THR A 31 4.69 4.02 18.61
C THR A 31 5.83 5.01 18.30
N ASN A 32 7.02 4.55 17.88
CA ASN A 32 8.18 5.43 17.67
C ASN A 32 8.89 5.25 16.31
N ASN A 33 8.16 4.98 15.22
CA ASN A 33 8.69 5.19 13.87
C ASN A 33 7.96 6.35 13.20
N ALA A 34 8.47 7.56 13.41
CA ALA A 34 7.96 8.79 12.80
C ALA A 34 8.05 8.81 11.26
N ASN A 35 8.63 7.78 10.62
CA ASN A 35 8.83 7.69 9.17
C ASN A 35 8.19 6.44 8.51
N ASN A 36 7.23 5.75 9.15
CA ASN A 36 6.51 4.64 8.51
C ASN A 36 4.99 4.79 8.58
N ALA A 37 4.43 5.55 7.63
CA ALA A 37 2.99 5.66 7.41
C ALA A 37 2.37 4.43 6.69
N ASN A 38 3.17 3.43 6.31
CA ASN A 38 2.70 2.23 5.61
C ASN A 38 2.84 0.98 6.49
N ASN A 39 2.06 0.93 7.58
CA ASN A 39 1.75 -0.33 8.26
C ASN A 39 0.41 -0.84 7.73
N VAL A 40 0.44 -1.72 6.73
CA VAL A 40 -0.74 -2.30 6.07
C VAL A 40 -1.55 -3.22 7.01
N ASN A 41 -1.13 -3.41 8.27
CA ASN A 41 -1.90 -4.12 9.30
C ASN A 41 -2.40 -3.22 10.43
N ASN A 42 -2.42 -1.90 10.24
CA ASN A 42 -3.33 -1.11 11.05
C ASN A 42 -4.76 -1.34 10.53
N ALA A 43 -5.39 -2.43 10.97
CA ALA A 43 -6.81 -2.70 10.79
C ALA A 43 -7.73 -1.57 11.34
N ASN A 44 -7.16 -0.50 11.90
CA ASN A 44 -7.84 0.73 12.28
C ASN A 44 -7.65 1.92 11.30
N ASN A 45 -7.20 1.72 10.06
CA ASN A 45 -7.25 2.78 9.03
C ASN A 45 -8.04 2.43 7.76
N VAL A 46 -8.69 1.27 7.70
CA VAL A 46 -9.73 0.99 6.67
C VAL A 46 -11.06 1.67 7.03
N ASN A 47 -11.15 2.23 8.24
CA ASN A 47 -12.22 3.11 8.69
C ASN A 47 -11.63 4.15 9.64
N ASN A 48 -11.35 5.36 9.15
CA ASN A 48 -11.35 6.52 10.04
C ASN A 48 -12.81 6.82 10.46
N THR A 49 -13.40 5.92 11.24
CA THR A 49 -14.66 6.14 11.97
C THR A 49 -14.41 6.77 13.34
N ASN A 50 -13.15 7.02 13.71
CA ASN A 50 -12.79 7.64 14.99
C ASN A 50 -12.78 9.17 14.97
N ASN A 51 -13.18 9.81 13.87
CA ASN A 51 -13.76 11.15 13.93
C ASN A 51 -15.27 11.07 14.26
N SER A 52 -15.65 10.31 15.29
CA SER A 52 -17.04 10.18 15.75
C SER A 52 -17.54 11.42 16.53
N ASN A 53 -16.68 12.41 16.76
CA ASN A 53 -17.03 13.62 17.52
C ASN A 53 -17.08 14.89 16.66
N ASN A 54 -17.01 14.80 15.33
CA ASN A 54 -17.39 15.91 14.48
C ASN A 54 -18.85 15.75 14.07
N SER A 55 -19.72 16.54 14.68
CA SER A 55 -21.07 16.78 14.20
C SER A 55 -21.04 17.12 12.70
N SER A 56 -21.41 16.14 11.86
CA SER A 56 -21.61 16.24 10.40
C SER A 56 -20.72 17.25 9.65
N PRO A 57 -19.45 16.94 9.34
CA PRO A 57 -18.80 17.61 8.21
C PRO A 57 -19.53 17.12 6.95
N GLY A 58 -19.96 18.05 6.07
CA GLY A 58 -20.64 17.71 4.83
C GLY A 58 -19.93 16.55 4.14
N GLN A 59 -20.69 15.55 3.69
CA GLN A 59 -20.19 14.40 2.96
C GLN A 59 -19.16 14.87 1.93
N LEU A 60 -17.88 14.62 2.17
CA LEU A 60 -16.79 15.13 1.34
C LEU A 60 -16.93 14.46 -0.04
N ASP A 61 -17.54 15.17 -0.96
CA ASP A 61 -17.71 14.80 -2.36
C ASP A 61 -16.75 15.62 -3.22
N CYS A 62 -16.67 15.29 -4.52
CA CYS A 62 -15.84 16.05 -5.46
C CYS A 62 -16.50 17.36 -5.94
N THR A 63 -17.59 17.81 -5.31
CA THR A 63 -18.23 19.07 -5.69
C THR A 63 -17.30 20.23 -5.37
N GLY A 64 -17.04 21.07 -6.37
CA GLY A 64 -16.10 22.17 -6.27
C GLY A 64 -14.62 21.75 -6.27
N ALA A 65 -14.32 20.49 -6.63
CA ALA A 65 -12.94 20.07 -6.86
C ALA A 65 -12.31 20.90 -7.99
N THR A 66 -11.09 21.36 -7.74
CA THR A 66 -10.29 22.14 -8.69
C THR A 66 -9.15 21.32 -9.30
N VAL A 67 -8.87 20.14 -8.72
CA VAL A 67 -7.86 19.20 -9.19
C VAL A 67 -8.44 17.79 -9.18
N HIS A 68 -8.25 17.04 -10.26
CA HIS A 68 -8.65 15.66 -10.42
C HIS A 68 -7.46 14.78 -10.77
N VAL A 69 -7.45 13.57 -10.20
CA VAL A 69 -6.39 12.57 -10.42
C VAL A 69 -7.01 11.24 -10.80
N SER A 70 -6.45 10.56 -11.81
CA SER A 70 -6.88 9.23 -12.27
C SER A 70 -5.65 8.39 -12.63
N PRO A 71 -5.64 7.07 -12.39
CA PRO A 71 -4.53 6.21 -12.83
C PRO A 71 -4.34 6.19 -14.35
N THR A 72 -5.38 6.55 -15.11
CA THR A 72 -5.35 6.68 -16.58
C THR A 72 -5.23 8.13 -17.05
N GLY A 73 -4.93 9.07 -16.14
CA GLY A 73 -4.72 10.48 -16.44
C GLY A 73 -3.38 10.77 -17.13
N ASP A 74 -3.05 12.05 -17.23
CA ASP A 74 -1.79 12.53 -17.81
C ASP A 74 -1.24 13.70 -16.98
N ASP A 75 0.02 13.63 -16.53
CA ASP A 75 0.66 14.70 -15.75
C ASP A 75 0.99 15.95 -16.57
N GLY A 76 0.93 15.86 -17.90
CA GLY A 76 0.97 16.99 -18.82
C GLY A 76 -0.38 17.69 -19.02
N ALA A 77 -1.47 17.16 -18.46
CA ALA A 77 -2.81 17.74 -18.59
C ALA A 77 -3.01 18.98 -17.70
N ASP A 78 -4.26 19.46 -17.61
CA ASP A 78 -4.65 20.60 -16.77
C ASP A 78 -5.18 20.19 -15.38
N GLY A 79 -5.45 18.90 -15.16
CA GLY A 79 -5.97 18.40 -13.89
C GLY A 79 -7.47 18.61 -13.69
N SER A 80 -8.22 18.95 -14.75
CA SER A 80 -9.68 19.02 -14.70
C SER A 80 -10.32 17.62 -14.66
N GLU A 81 -11.62 17.54 -14.36
CA GLU A 81 -12.35 16.26 -14.36
C GLU A 81 -12.27 15.53 -15.71
N SER A 82 -12.30 16.27 -16.83
CA SER A 82 -12.19 15.70 -18.18
C SER A 82 -10.77 15.28 -18.56
N THR A 83 -9.76 15.94 -17.98
CA THR A 83 -8.34 15.71 -18.29
C THR A 83 -7.52 15.69 -16.98
N PRO A 84 -7.70 14.64 -16.16
CA PRO A 84 -7.11 14.55 -14.83
C PRO A 84 -5.60 14.27 -14.90
N PHE A 85 -4.89 14.62 -13.82
CA PHE A 85 -3.49 14.22 -13.65
C PHE A 85 -3.36 12.71 -13.44
N ALA A 86 -2.21 12.16 -13.77
CA ALA A 86 -1.89 10.75 -13.53
C ALA A 86 -1.41 10.50 -12.10
N SER A 87 -0.65 11.45 -11.53
CA SER A 87 0.04 11.29 -10.25
C SER A 87 -0.44 12.23 -9.15
N LEU A 88 -0.37 11.73 -7.91
CA LEU A 88 -0.66 12.51 -6.71
C LEU A 88 0.37 13.64 -6.51
N ILE A 89 1.64 13.41 -6.88
CA ILE A 89 2.69 14.43 -6.82
C ILE A 89 2.33 15.63 -7.71
N ARG A 90 1.91 15.37 -8.96
CA ARG A 90 1.52 16.43 -9.88
C ARG A 90 0.31 17.23 -9.37
N ALA A 91 -0.65 16.54 -8.77
CA ALA A 91 -1.83 17.17 -8.16
C ALA A 91 -1.48 18.05 -6.95
N ARG A 92 -0.60 17.59 -6.05
CA ARG A 92 -0.06 18.40 -4.95
C ARG A 92 0.59 19.68 -5.49
N ASP A 93 1.44 19.54 -6.51
CA ASP A 93 2.16 20.68 -7.08
C ASP A 93 1.21 21.69 -7.73
N ALA A 94 0.14 21.23 -8.38
CA ALA A 94 -0.91 22.10 -8.89
C ALA A 94 -1.69 22.80 -7.77
N ALA A 95 -2.09 22.04 -6.75
CA ALA A 95 -2.82 22.56 -5.59
C ALA A 95 -2.03 23.64 -4.85
N ARG A 96 -0.71 23.44 -4.66
CA ARG A 96 0.20 24.41 -4.04
C ARG A 96 0.22 25.77 -4.76
N LEU A 97 0.05 25.78 -6.08
CA LEU A 97 -0.05 27.03 -6.84
C LEU A 97 -1.40 27.71 -6.64
N MET A 98 -2.47 26.93 -6.48
CA MET A 98 -3.83 27.43 -6.27
C MET A 98 -4.03 27.98 -4.86
N THR A 99 -3.37 27.42 -3.84
CA THR A 99 -3.48 27.91 -2.45
C THR A 99 -2.74 29.22 -2.19
N ALA A 100 -1.88 29.66 -3.13
CA ALA A 100 -1.03 30.84 -2.95
C ALA A 100 -1.81 32.16 -2.77
N ASP A 101 -3.05 32.23 -3.24
CA ASP A 101 -3.95 33.36 -3.05
C ASP A 101 -4.91 33.20 -1.86
N GLY A 102 -4.79 32.11 -1.10
CA GLY A 102 -5.65 31.78 0.03
C GLY A 102 -6.96 31.09 -0.37
N SER A 103 -7.09 30.59 -1.60
CA SER A 103 -8.27 29.84 -2.03
C SER A 103 -8.34 28.42 -1.45
N PRO A 104 -9.54 27.90 -1.13
CA PRO A 104 -9.71 26.49 -0.82
C PRO A 104 -9.40 25.65 -2.06
N VAL A 105 -8.80 24.49 -1.85
CA VAL A 105 -8.47 23.55 -2.93
C VAL A 105 -9.00 22.17 -2.55
N LYS A 106 -9.71 21.55 -3.48
CA LYS A 106 -10.17 20.18 -3.33
C LYS A 106 -9.62 19.32 -4.46
N ILE A 107 -8.96 18.24 -4.07
CA ILE A 107 -8.29 17.29 -4.94
C ILE A 107 -9.10 15.99 -4.92
N CYS A 108 -9.77 15.71 -6.03
CA CYS A 108 -10.60 14.53 -6.24
C CYS A 108 -9.78 13.40 -6.87
N VAL A 109 -9.62 12.29 -6.16
CA VAL A 109 -8.86 11.13 -6.61
C VAL A 109 -9.81 10.02 -7.04
N ARG A 110 -9.71 9.59 -8.30
CA ARG A 110 -10.53 8.52 -8.87
C ARG A 110 -10.06 7.14 -8.41
N GLU A 111 -10.94 6.15 -8.57
CA GLU A 111 -10.65 4.75 -8.24
C GLU A 111 -9.34 4.26 -8.83
N GLY A 112 -8.67 3.42 -8.05
CA GLY A 112 -7.53 2.65 -8.51
C GLY A 112 -6.34 2.66 -7.56
N THR A 113 -5.26 2.08 -8.04
CA THR A 113 -4.02 1.91 -7.29
C THR A 113 -2.99 2.91 -7.77
N TYR A 114 -2.41 3.66 -6.85
CA TYR A 114 -1.41 4.70 -7.08
C TYR A 114 -0.07 4.30 -6.45
N PRO A 115 0.84 3.68 -7.22
CA PRO A 115 2.18 3.36 -6.74
C PRO A 115 2.95 4.63 -6.37
N GLN A 116 3.41 4.70 -5.13
CA GLN A 116 4.29 5.75 -4.61
C GLN A 116 5.70 5.19 -4.52
N LEU A 117 6.41 5.21 -5.65
CA LEU A 117 7.81 4.77 -5.75
C LEU A 117 8.80 5.84 -5.24
N SER A 118 8.30 7.05 -4.98
CA SER A 118 8.97 8.14 -4.30
C SER A 118 8.05 8.74 -3.25
N THR A 119 8.63 9.43 -2.28
CA THR A 119 7.87 10.08 -1.20
C THR A 119 6.96 11.18 -1.75
N LEU A 120 5.66 11.07 -1.46
CA LEU A 120 4.73 12.20 -1.56
C LEU A 120 4.96 13.13 -0.37
N GLU A 121 5.89 14.07 -0.53
CA GLU A 121 6.29 15.01 0.52
C GLU A 121 5.31 16.18 0.63
N PHE A 122 4.81 16.47 1.82
CA PHE A 122 4.03 17.65 2.11
C PHE A 122 4.88 18.67 2.87
N THR A 123 4.76 19.95 2.53
CA THR A 123 5.41 21.07 3.22
C THR A 123 4.38 22.12 3.63
N ASP A 124 4.83 23.17 4.32
CA ASP A 124 3.97 24.29 4.71
C ASP A 124 3.22 24.91 3.51
N GLY A 125 3.78 24.83 2.30
CA GLY A 125 3.15 25.34 1.08
C GLY A 125 1.90 24.57 0.65
N ASP A 126 1.68 23.35 1.16
CA ASP A 126 0.48 22.56 0.85
C ASP A 126 -0.64 22.76 1.88
N SER A 127 -0.39 23.58 2.90
CA SER A 127 -1.36 23.84 3.95
C SER A 127 -2.41 24.86 3.48
N GLY A 128 -3.67 24.56 3.80
CA GLY A 128 -4.75 25.55 3.75
C GLY A 128 -4.90 26.29 5.08
N SER A 129 -5.96 27.07 5.20
CA SER A 129 -6.43 27.65 6.47
C SER A 129 -7.76 27.01 6.89
N ALA A 130 -8.25 27.34 8.09
CA ALA A 130 -9.57 26.89 8.53
C ALA A 130 -10.71 27.40 7.61
N ASP A 131 -10.55 28.60 7.04
CA ASP A 131 -11.54 29.22 6.14
C ASP A 131 -11.32 28.84 4.67
N ALA A 132 -10.15 28.30 4.33
CA ALA A 132 -9.76 27.87 3.00
C ALA A 132 -8.93 26.59 3.05
N PRO A 133 -9.55 25.42 3.29
CA PRO A 133 -8.83 24.16 3.48
C PRO A 133 -8.30 23.61 2.16
N VAL A 134 -7.31 22.71 2.28
CA VAL A 134 -6.86 21.83 1.20
C VAL A 134 -7.34 20.42 1.52
N GLU A 135 -8.24 19.89 0.70
CA GLU A 135 -8.89 18.61 0.93
C GLU A 135 -8.51 17.59 -0.14
N TRP A 136 -8.03 16.43 0.29
CA TRP A 136 -7.85 15.26 -0.57
C TRP A 136 -9.00 14.29 -0.34
N VAL A 137 -9.76 14.01 -1.39
CA VAL A 137 -10.96 13.18 -1.30
C VAL A 137 -10.95 12.11 -2.37
N ALA A 138 -11.39 10.91 -2.03
CA ALA A 138 -11.74 9.91 -3.03
C ALA A 138 -13.04 10.35 -3.72
N HIS A 139 -13.16 10.05 -5.01
CA HIS A 139 -14.43 10.24 -5.71
C HIS A 139 -15.54 9.41 -5.03
N PRO A 140 -16.77 9.95 -4.91
CA PRO A 140 -17.84 9.25 -4.20
C PRO A 140 -18.07 7.82 -4.71
N GLY A 141 -18.05 6.86 -3.78
CA GLY A 141 -18.25 5.43 -4.07
C GLY A 141 -17.04 4.71 -4.68
N GLU A 142 -15.93 5.41 -4.90
CA GLU A 142 -14.71 4.86 -5.50
C GLU A 142 -13.67 4.51 -4.43
N GLN A 143 -12.90 3.45 -4.67
CA GLN A 143 -11.83 3.01 -3.77
C GLN A 143 -10.46 3.43 -4.31
N VAL A 144 -9.72 4.17 -3.50
CA VAL A 144 -8.37 4.65 -3.80
C VAL A 144 -7.36 3.91 -2.93
N ILE A 145 -6.35 3.31 -3.56
CA ILE A 145 -5.28 2.58 -2.88
C ILE A 145 -3.94 3.25 -3.17
N LEU A 146 -3.29 3.82 -2.16
CA LEU A 146 -1.90 4.26 -2.24
C LEU A 146 -1.00 3.12 -1.79
N THR A 147 -0.01 2.77 -2.59
CA THR A 147 0.90 1.65 -2.27
C THR A 147 2.35 2.03 -2.49
N GLY A 148 3.23 1.73 -1.54
CA GLY A 148 4.68 1.79 -1.74
C GLY A 148 5.25 0.51 -2.36
N GLY A 149 4.40 -0.48 -2.65
CA GLY A 149 4.80 -1.78 -3.17
C GLY A 149 4.77 -1.84 -4.70
N ILE A 150 5.43 -2.86 -5.23
CA ILE A 150 5.41 -3.22 -6.64
C ILE A 150 4.29 -4.25 -6.85
N SER A 151 3.42 -4.00 -7.83
CA SER A 151 2.36 -4.95 -8.19
C SER A 151 2.96 -6.16 -8.90
N VAL A 152 2.55 -7.36 -8.48
CA VAL A 152 2.91 -8.63 -9.12
C VAL A 152 1.66 -9.20 -9.76
N SER A 153 1.65 -9.31 -11.09
CA SER A 153 0.55 -9.92 -11.83
C SER A 153 0.61 -11.44 -11.74
N GLY A 154 -0.56 -12.09 -11.80
CA GLY A 154 -0.64 -13.54 -11.94
C GLY A 154 0.10 -14.07 -13.18
N SER A 155 0.23 -13.26 -14.23
CA SER A 155 0.98 -13.61 -15.45
C SER A 155 2.50 -13.62 -15.27
N ASP A 156 3.01 -12.98 -14.21
CA ASP A 156 4.45 -12.92 -13.92
C ASP A 156 4.95 -14.22 -13.28
N PHE A 157 4.02 -15.02 -12.76
CA PHE A 157 4.32 -16.32 -12.17
C PHE A 157 4.52 -17.39 -13.24
N GLN A 158 5.51 -18.23 -13.01
CA GLN A 158 5.83 -19.39 -13.83
C GLN A 158 6.02 -20.61 -12.93
N PRO A 159 5.76 -21.83 -13.43
CA PRO A 159 6.08 -23.04 -12.70
C PRO A 159 7.54 -23.06 -12.25
N LEU A 160 7.81 -23.66 -11.09
CA LEU A 160 9.17 -23.83 -10.59
C LEU A 160 10.08 -24.50 -11.64
N ASP A 161 11.12 -23.79 -12.04
CA ASP A 161 12.12 -24.26 -13.01
C ASP A 161 12.94 -25.43 -12.41
N PRO A 162 12.99 -26.61 -13.04
CA PRO A 162 13.84 -27.73 -12.61
C PRO A 162 15.33 -27.42 -12.54
N SER A 163 15.79 -26.35 -13.20
CA SER A 163 17.17 -25.87 -13.14
C SER A 163 17.44 -24.90 -11.98
N ASP A 164 16.44 -24.54 -11.18
CA ASP A 164 16.63 -23.66 -10.03
C ASP A 164 17.60 -24.30 -9.01
N PRO A 165 18.60 -23.57 -8.50
CA PRO A 165 19.57 -24.11 -7.55
C PRO A 165 18.95 -24.60 -6.22
N ASN A 166 17.72 -24.17 -5.90
CA ASN A 166 16.98 -24.62 -4.72
C ASN A 166 15.95 -25.71 -5.03
N TYR A 167 15.82 -26.19 -6.27
CA TYR A 167 14.81 -27.16 -6.68
C TYR A 167 14.77 -28.39 -5.76
N ASP A 168 15.95 -28.91 -5.42
CA ASP A 168 16.08 -30.09 -4.57
C ASP A 168 15.84 -29.86 -3.08
N ARG A 169 15.70 -28.60 -2.65
CA ARG A 169 15.30 -28.26 -1.27
C ARG A 169 13.80 -28.43 -1.03
N PHE A 170 13.00 -28.46 -2.10
CA PHE A 170 11.57 -28.70 -2.01
C PHE A 170 11.27 -30.19 -2.11
N SER A 171 10.29 -30.65 -1.32
CA SER A 171 9.83 -32.05 -1.40
C SER A 171 9.29 -32.34 -2.81
N PRO A 172 9.49 -33.56 -3.36
CA PRO A 172 9.02 -33.89 -4.70
C PRO A 172 7.54 -33.59 -4.93
N ALA A 173 6.69 -33.81 -3.92
CA ALA A 173 5.26 -33.55 -3.98
C ALA A 173 4.91 -32.05 -3.99
N ALA A 174 5.74 -31.17 -3.42
CA ALA A 174 5.48 -29.74 -3.40
C ALA A 174 5.84 -29.06 -4.73
N ARG A 175 6.84 -29.57 -5.46
CA ARG A 175 7.42 -28.91 -6.65
C ARG A 175 6.39 -28.53 -7.71
N SER A 176 5.34 -29.33 -7.91
CA SER A 176 4.27 -29.06 -8.88
C SER A 176 3.30 -27.95 -8.45
N ALA A 177 3.23 -27.64 -7.15
CA ALA A 177 2.37 -26.58 -6.60
C ALA A 177 3.10 -25.23 -6.50
N ILE A 178 4.42 -25.21 -6.69
CA ILE A 178 5.23 -24.00 -6.54
C ILE A 178 5.19 -23.19 -7.83
N GLN A 179 4.82 -21.93 -7.69
CA GLN A 179 5.03 -20.91 -8.69
C GLN A 179 6.22 -20.03 -8.30
N SER A 180 6.85 -19.40 -9.28
CA SER A 180 8.01 -18.53 -9.09
C SER A 180 7.89 -17.31 -9.97
N VAL A 181 8.41 -16.18 -9.50
CA VAL A 181 8.47 -14.92 -10.24
C VAL A 181 9.88 -14.38 -10.14
N ASN A 182 10.38 -13.81 -11.23
CA ASN A 182 11.67 -13.11 -11.21
C ASN A 182 11.47 -11.67 -10.75
N LEU A 183 11.77 -11.38 -9.48
CA LEU A 183 11.55 -10.05 -8.90
C LEU A 183 12.23 -8.91 -9.68
N THR A 184 13.40 -9.14 -10.28
CA THR A 184 14.08 -8.08 -11.04
C THR A 184 13.35 -7.72 -12.33
N THR A 185 12.58 -8.64 -12.93
CA THR A 185 11.86 -8.35 -14.19
C THR A 185 10.61 -7.52 -13.95
N ILE A 186 10.08 -7.54 -12.73
CA ILE A 186 8.95 -6.69 -12.31
C ILE A 186 9.41 -5.40 -11.61
N GLY A 187 10.71 -5.12 -11.60
CA GLY A 187 11.28 -3.89 -11.04
C GLY A 187 11.63 -3.95 -9.55
N ALA A 188 11.42 -5.08 -8.87
CA ALA A 188 11.83 -5.27 -7.48
C ALA A 188 13.34 -5.57 -7.40
N THR A 189 14.13 -4.51 -7.25
CA THR A 189 15.60 -4.55 -7.25
C THR A 189 16.20 -4.41 -5.84
N ASP A 190 15.52 -3.71 -4.94
CA ASP A 190 15.83 -3.68 -3.52
C ASP A 190 14.90 -4.63 -2.76
N LEU A 191 15.48 -5.68 -2.17
CA LEU A 191 14.76 -6.73 -1.45
C LEU A 191 14.88 -6.56 0.07
N GLY A 192 15.63 -5.53 0.50
CA GLY A 192 16.03 -5.33 1.88
C GLY A 192 16.86 -6.47 2.45
N THR A 193 17.05 -6.43 3.77
CA THR A 193 17.73 -7.48 4.53
C THR A 193 16.76 -8.06 5.56
N LEU A 194 16.72 -9.40 5.64
CA LEU A 194 16.02 -10.08 6.72
C LEU A 194 16.88 -10.01 7.99
N GLU A 195 16.51 -9.12 8.90
CA GLU A 195 17.19 -8.90 10.18
C GLU A 195 16.21 -9.02 11.34
N GLN A 196 16.73 -9.27 12.55
CA GLN A 196 15.92 -9.28 13.76
C GLN A 196 15.30 -7.90 13.98
N ARG A 197 13.97 -7.86 14.07
CA ARG A 197 13.19 -6.65 14.41
C ARG A 197 12.44 -6.84 15.71
N GLY A 198 12.10 -5.74 16.36
CA GLY A 198 11.32 -5.73 17.58
C GLY A 198 11.74 -4.61 18.51
N TYR A 199 11.23 -4.64 19.73
CA TYR A 199 11.35 -3.58 20.74
C TYR A 199 12.77 -3.03 20.95
N THR A 200 13.81 -3.86 20.80
CA THR A 200 15.21 -3.46 21.03
C THR A 200 15.97 -3.10 19.75
N SER A 201 15.40 -3.37 18.56
CA SER A 201 16.04 -3.16 17.26
C SER A 201 15.38 -1.97 16.55
N HIS A 202 15.93 -0.78 16.77
CA HIS A 202 15.45 0.45 16.13
C HIS A 202 16.27 0.76 14.87
N GLY A 203 15.61 1.26 13.82
CA GLY A 203 16.27 1.77 12.61
C GLY A 203 16.43 0.78 11.45
N ASN A 204 16.07 -0.49 11.63
CA ASN A 204 16.11 -1.47 10.55
C ASN A 204 14.88 -1.33 9.65
N LEU A 205 15.09 -1.18 8.34
CA LEU A 205 14.01 -1.17 7.36
C LEU A 205 13.25 -2.50 7.36
N SER A 206 11.97 -2.44 7.00
CA SER A 206 11.20 -3.65 6.73
C SER A 206 11.80 -4.42 5.56
N ALA A 207 11.77 -5.75 5.64
CA ALA A 207 12.18 -6.63 4.56
C ALA A 207 10.98 -6.72 3.62
N LEU A 208 11.23 -7.24 2.43
CA LEU A 208 10.16 -7.46 1.49
C LEU A 208 9.04 -8.34 2.10
N GLU A 209 7.83 -7.80 2.09
CA GLU A 209 6.60 -8.49 2.48
C GLU A 209 5.76 -8.72 1.22
N LEU A 210 5.08 -9.87 1.15
CA LEU A 210 4.10 -10.15 0.10
C LEU A 210 2.70 -9.96 0.70
N VAL A 211 1.86 -9.21 -0.01
CA VAL A 211 0.44 -9.07 0.31
C VAL A 211 -0.37 -9.64 -0.85
N TYR A 212 -1.38 -10.46 -0.55
CA TYR A 212 -2.30 -11.02 -1.54
C TYR A 212 -3.73 -10.92 -1.02
N GLY A 213 -4.64 -10.38 -1.82
CA GLY A 213 -6.05 -10.22 -1.41
C GLY A 213 -6.26 -9.31 -0.18
N GLY A 214 -5.30 -8.43 0.13
CA GLY A 214 -5.32 -7.60 1.33
C GLY A 214 -4.76 -8.28 2.58
N GLU A 215 -4.30 -9.54 2.47
CA GLU A 215 -3.69 -10.29 3.57
C GLU A 215 -2.18 -10.40 3.41
N MET A 216 -1.44 -10.20 4.51
CA MET A 216 0.00 -10.49 4.52
C MET A 216 0.24 -11.99 4.39
N MET A 217 1.10 -12.34 3.45
CA MET A 217 1.51 -13.71 3.22
C MET A 217 2.64 -14.10 4.17
N GLN A 218 2.62 -15.37 4.59
CA GLN A 218 3.61 -15.89 5.52
C GLN A 218 4.92 -16.21 4.81
N LEU A 219 6.03 -15.67 5.32
CA LEU A 219 7.37 -16.09 4.87
C LEU A 219 7.60 -17.55 5.25
N ALA A 220 8.12 -18.34 4.30
CA ALA A 220 8.47 -19.73 4.54
C ALA A 220 9.44 -19.84 5.73
N ARG A 221 9.08 -20.67 6.71
CA ARG A 221 9.86 -20.93 7.93
C ARG A 221 9.84 -22.41 8.27
N TRP A 222 10.83 -22.86 9.05
CA TRP A 222 10.77 -24.18 9.66
C TRP A 222 9.64 -24.23 10.72
N PRO A 223 8.94 -25.36 10.92
CA PRO A 223 7.84 -25.50 11.88
C PRO A 223 8.15 -25.03 13.29
#